data_AF-A0A1B8DU07-F1
#
_entry.id   AF-A0A1B8DU07-F1
#
_cell.length_a   1.000
_cell.length_b   1.000
_cell.length_c   1.000
_cell.angle_alpha   90.00
_cell.angle_beta   90.00
_cell.angle_gamma   90.00
#
_symmetry.space_group_name_H-M   'P 1'
#
loop_
_entity.id
_entity.type
_entity.pdbx_description
1 polymer ?
#
loop_
_entity_poly.entity_id
_entity_poly.type
_entity_poly.pdbx_seq_one_letter_code
_entity_poly.pdbx_strand_id
1 'polypeptide(L)'
;MADGNANLEGPHDTKADINRQGWFSKRKRWIVAGVVAGLIIVGLAVGLGVGLTSRDSSSTTASSNTRSDGSPESTTTAGNSSSSGSLWQPAVGVKWQIVLQAPINETEIDVPVYDIDLFDSTASIIAWAQGQGRKVICYFSAGSYEDWRPDAASFKPEDYGNGLEGWEGEYWLNTSSPNARNIMLTRLDQAAKKGCDGVDPDNIDGYENASGLDLTMDTAVDFVTFLADATHARNMSFGLKNGAKIVNRVLDLIQWNVVEECVQYDECGDYKPVIDAGKPVFLIEYPTTDEKPSYVSDEKKDEICNNAGTPRGFSTVLKNLNLDEWIVQCPTLTS
;
A
#
# COMPACT_ATOMS: atom_id res chain seq x y z
N MET A 1 -14.90 39.12 63.74
CA MET A 1 -15.86 38.73 62.70
C MET A 1 -15.32 39.23 61.38
N ALA A 2 -15.25 38.31 60.43
CA ALA A 2 -14.59 38.45 59.15
C ALA A 2 -15.36 39.37 58.19
N ASP A 3 -14.63 39.94 57.22
CA ASP A 3 -14.84 39.79 55.77
C ASP A 3 -14.46 41.08 55.03
N GLY A 4 -13.65 40.95 53.96
CA GLY A 4 -13.41 42.08 53.05
C GLY A 4 -12.15 42.06 52.18
N ASN A 5 -12.08 41.10 51.27
CA ASN A 5 -11.75 41.27 49.84
C ASN A 5 -10.30 41.51 49.32
N ALA A 6 -10.05 40.73 48.25
CA ALA A 6 -9.29 41.01 47.03
C ALA A 6 -7.77 40.76 47.00
N ASN A 7 -7.39 39.62 46.41
CA ASN A 7 -6.29 39.58 45.45
C ASN A 7 -6.64 38.67 44.27
N LEU A 8 -6.36 39.22 43.09
CA LEU A 8 -6.56 38.64 41.76
C LEU A 8 -5.55 37.52 41.51
N GLU A 9 -6.02 36.33 41.16
CA GLU A 9 -5.21 35.31 40.50
C GLU A 9 -5.51 35.35 38.99
N GLY A 10 -4.50 35.71 38.21
CA GLY A 10 -4.53 35.61 36.75
C GLY A 10 -4.45 34.15 36.29
N PRO A 11 -4.80 33.83 35.04
CA PRO A 11 -4.74 32.47 34.55
C PRO A 11 -3.28 32.04 34.41
N HIS A 12 -2.98 30.87 34.99
CA HIS A 12 -1.73 30.14 34.78
C HIS A 12 -1.56 29.82 33.29
N ASP A 13 -0.57 30.45 32.68
CA ASP A 13 -0.11 30.18 31.32
C ASP A 13 0.91 29.03 31.35
N THR A 14 0.45 27.80 31.14
CA THR A 14 1.32 26.63 31.00
C THR A 14 1.75 26.48 29.55
N LYS A 15 3.07 26.57 29.32
CA LYS A 15 3.81 26.37 28.05
C LYS A 15 3.50 25.10 27.23
N ALA A 16 2.58 24.26 27.67
CA ALA A 16 2.14 23.07 26.95
C ALA A 16 1.15 23.39 25.81
N ASP A 17 0.38 24.48 25.90
CA ASP A 17 -0.65 24.79 24.88
C ASP A 17 -0.12 25.54 23.65
N ILE A 18 1.03 26.21 23.76
CA ILE A 18 1.67 26.92 22.63
C ILE A 18 2.30 25.91 21.63
N ASN A 19 2.63 24.70 22.08
CA ASN A 19 3.25 23.68 21.23
C ASN A 19 2.25 22.93 20.33
N ARG A 20 0.94 23.03 20.60
CA ARG A 20 -0.12 22.44 19.77
C ARG A 20 -0.40 23.25 18.50
N GLN A 21 -0.15 24.56 18.51
CA GLN A 21 -0.35 25.43 17.34
C GLN A 21 0.83 25.42 16.35
N GLY A 22 2.01 24.97 16.75
CA GLY A 22 3.18 24.79 15.87
C GLY A 22 3.16 23.50 15.03
N TRP A 23 2.31 22.53 15.39
CA TRP A 23 2.19 21.23 14.73
C TRP A 23 1.49 21.32 13.36
N PHE A 24 0.51 22.23 13.23
CA PHE A 24 -0.27 22.42 11.98
C PHE A 24 0.33 23.43 10.99
N SER A 25 1.37 24.19 11.37
CA SER A 25 1.89 25.27 10.52
C SER A 25 3.05 24.86 9.60
N LYS A 26 3.64 23.67 9.78
CA LYS A 26 4.78 23.21 8.97
C LYS A 26 4.40 22.38 7.75
N ARG A 27 3.18 21.81 7.70
CA ARG A 27 2.55 21.31 6.45
C ARG A 27 2.14 22.44 5.49
N LYS A 28 2.11 23.69 5.96
CA LYS A 28 1.84 24.85 5.11
C LYS A 28 3.10 25.30 4.39
N ARG A 29 3.32 24.71 3.23
CA ARG A 29 3.65 25.39 1.96
C ARG A 29 4.24 24.36 1.00
N TRP A 30 3.69 24.37 -0.22
CA TRP A 30 4.19 23.71 -1.44
C TRP A 30 3.71 22.27 -1.66
N ILE A 31 2.46 22.15 -2.11
CA ILE A 31 2.12 21.15 -3.14
C ILE A 31 1.31 21.91 -4.19
N VAL A 32 2.00 22.32 -5.27
CA VAL A 32 1.34 22.86 -6.48
C VAL A 32 1.26 21.71 -7.47
N ALA A 33 0.02 21.37 -7.81
CA ALA A 33 -0.48 20.63 -8.96
C ALA A 33 0.52 20.08 -9.98
N GLY A 34 0.41 18.78 -10.26
CA GLY A 34 1.24 18.11 -11.26
C GLY A 34 0.62 16.90 -11.96
N VAL A 35 -0.69 16.84 -12.25
CA VAL A 35 -1.21 15.87 -13.24
C VAL A 35 -2.32 16.48 -14.12
N VAL A 36 -1.91 17.32 -15.08
CA VAL A 36 -2.66 17.49 -16.32
C VAL A 36 -1.67 17.46 -17.48
N ALA A 37 -1.55 16.30 -18.13
CA ALA A 37 -1.37 16.18 -19.59
C ALA A 37 -1.03 14.72 -19.95
N GLY A 38 -2.02 13.99 -20.45
CA GLY A 38 -1.78 12.65 -20.96
C GLY A 38 -2.95 11.97 -21.66
N LEU A 39 -3.94 12.71 -22.18
CA LEU A 39 -4.96 12.14 -23.04
C LEU A 39 -5.17 12.99 -24.29
N ILE A 40 -5.48 12.29 -25.40
CA ILE A 40 -5.80 12.74 -26.77
C ILE A 40 -4.51 12.93 -27.61
N ILE A 41 -4.19 12.24 -28.74
CA ILE A 41 -4.89 11.81 -29.98
C ILE A 41 -4.01 10.65 -30.56
N VAL A 42 -4.45 9.55 -31.21
CA VAL A 42 -5.09 9.40 -32.54
C VAL A 42 -5.68 7.99 -32.68
N GLY A 43 -6.93 7.93 -33.14
CA GLY A 43 -7.56 6.71 -33.63
C GLY A 43 -7.41 6.49 -35.15
N LEU A 44 -7.66 5.22 -35.51
CA LEU A 44 -8.19 4.66 -36.76
C LEU A 44 -7.25 4.41 -37.94
N ALA A 45 -7.17 3.10 -38.29
CA ALA A 45 -7.44 2.47 -39.61
C ALA A 45 -6.40 1.36 -39.88
N VAL A 46 -6.65 0.18 -40.49
CA VAL A 46 -7.78 -0.53 -41.12
C VAL A 46 -7.25 -1.97 -41.34
N GLY A 47 -8.09 -3.01 -41.32
CA GLY A 47 -7.68 -4.29 -41.94
C GLY A 47 -8.43 -5.54 -41.52
N LEU A 48 -9.65 -5.71 -42.02
CA LEU A 48 -10.37 -6.99 -42.07
C LEU A 48 -9.57 -8.07 -42.83
N GLY A 49 -9.56 -9.29 -42.31
CA GLY A 49 -9.12 -10.49 -43.02
C GLY A 49 -9.87 -11.72 -42.52
N VAL A 50 -11.01 -12.00 -43.14
CA VAL A 50 -11.77 -13.26 -43.01
C VAL A 50 -11.08 -14.34 -43.85
N GLY A 51 -10.97 -15.56 -43.33
CA GLY A 51 -10.49 -16.72 -44.09
C GLY A 51 -10.85 -18.05 -43.44
N LEU A 52 -12.02 -18.57 -43.77
CA LEU A 52 -12.50 -19.93 -43.50
C LEU A 52 -11.71 -20.98 -44.29
N THR A 53 -11.43 -22.14 -43.68
CA THR A 53 -11.50 -23.43 -44.39
C THR A 53 -11.85 -24.57 -43.43
N SER A 54 -13.01 -25.15 -43.68
CA SER A 54 -13.49 -26.44 -43.17
C SER A 54 -12.90 -27.62 -43.95
N ARG A 55 -12.73 -28.77 -43.29
CA ARG A 55 -13.23 -30.12 -43.69
C ARG A 55 -12.59 -31.17 -42.76
N ASP A 56 -13.37 -31.83 -41.92
CA ASP A 56 -14.09 -33.10 -42.16
C ASP A 56 -13.17 -34.28 -42.51
N SER A 57 -13.18 -35.32 -41.66
CA SER A 57 -13.40 -36.73 -42.05
C SER A 57 -13.42 -37.66 -40.82
N SER A 58 -14.66 -37.98 -40.43
CA SER A 58 -15.21 -39.24 -39.88
C SER A 58 -14.30 -40.45 -39.55
N SER A 59 -14.46 -40.90 -38.30
CA SER A 59 -14.81 -42.25 -37.80
C SER A 59 -14.07 -43.51 -38.28
N THR A 60 -13.61 -44.33 -37.32
CA THR A 60 -14.08 -45.71 -37.19
C THR A 60 -13.96 -46.27 -35.77
N THR A 61 -15.03 -46.94 -35.36
CA THR A 61 -15.31 -47.65 -34.12
C THR A 61 -14.52 -48.96 -33.98
N ALA A 62 -14.12 -49.34 -32.77
CA ALA A 62 -14.21 -50.73 -32.31
C ALA A 62 -14.17 -50.82 -30.77
N SER A 63 -15.27 -51.35 -30.21
CA SER A 63 -15.49 -51.66 -28.80
C SER A 63 -14.68 -52.87 -28.33
N SER A 64 -14.40 -52.97 -27.02
CA SER A 64 -14.87 -54.12 -26.22
C SER A 64 -14.68 -53.88 -24.71
N ASN A 65 -15.68 -54.36 -23.97
CA ASN A 65 -15.88 -54.27 -22.53
C ASN A 65 -14.88 -55.12 -21.73
N THR A 66 -14.62 -54.72 -20.49
CA THR A 66 -14.62 -55.66 -19.37
C THR A 66 -15.01 -54.96 -18.07
N ARG A 67 -16.11 -55.44 -17.47
CA ARG A 67 -16.53 -55.12 -16.10
C ARG A 67 -15.68 -55.94 -15.12
N SER A 68 -15.36 -55.37 -13.97
CA SER A 68 -15.20 -56.13 -12.73
C SER A 68 -15.57 -55.23 -11.56
N ASP A 69 -16.59 -55.68 -10.86
CA ASP A 69 -17.18 -55.15 -9.64
C ASP A 69 -16.40 -55.67 -8.44
N GLY A 70 -16.26 -54.86 -7.40
CA GLY A 70 -15.46 -55.18 -6.21
C GLY A 70 -15.40 -54.03 -5.22
N SER A 71 -16.45 -53.87 -4.40
CA SER A 71 -16.34 -53.30 -3.05
C SER A 71 -15.44 -54.20 -2.17
N PRO A 72 -14.70 -53.67 -1.18
CA PRO A 72 -15.36 -53.09 0.00
C PRO A 72 -14.60 -51.96 0.76
N GLU A 73 -15.33 -51.44 1.75
CA GLU A 73 -14.85 -51.03 3.07
C GLU A 73 -14.40 -49.57 3.32
N SER A 74 -15.20 -48.92 4.16
CA SER A 74 -14.91 -47.64 4.81
C SER A 74 -13.64 -47.75 5.65
N THR A 75 -12.62 -46.98 5.28
CA THR A 75 -11.54 -46.60 6.19
C THR A 75 -11.42 -45.09 6.17
N THR A 76 -11.56 -44.52 7.37
CA THR A 76 -11.29 -43.15 7.79
C THR A 76 -10.15 -42.48 7.02
N THR A 77 -10.46 -41.53 6.15
CA THR A 77 -9.53 -40.48 5.76
C THR A 77 -9.76 -39.28 6.67
N ALA A 78 -8.83 -39.13 7.61
CA ALA A 78 -8.60 -37.89 8.33
C ALA A 78 -8.63 -36.72 7.35
N GLY A 79 -9.39 -35.69 7.71
CA GLY A 79 -9.46 -34.45 6.96
C GLY A 79 -8.06 -34.01 6.59
N ASN A 80 -7.84 -33.86 5.29
CA ASN A 80 -6.66 -33.23 4.76
C ASN A 80 -6.72 -31.79 5.28
N SER A 81 -6.08 -31.54 6.42
CA SER A 81 -5.83 -30.20 6.91
C SER A 81 -5.05 -29.52 5.80
N SER A 82 -5.71 -28.65 5.05
CA SER A 82 -5.07 -27.65 4.22
C SER A 82 -4.02 -27.01 5.12
N SER A 83 -2.74 -27.28 4.85
CA SER A 83 -1.67 -26.49 5.41
C SER A 83 -1.93 -25.07 4.93
N SER A 84 -2.57 -24.25 5.78
CA SER A 84 -2.58 -22.81 5.62
C SER A 84 -1.12 -22.42 5.46
N GLY A 85 -0.71 -22.07 4.24
CA GLY A 85 0.64 -21.59 4.00
C GLY A 85 0.87 -20.46 4.99
N SER A 86 2.01 -20.48 5.69
CA SER A 86 2.40 -19.32 6.48
C SER A 86 2.40 -18.11 5.53
N LEU A 87 1.77 -17.02 5.95
CA LEU A 87 1.84 -15.73 5.23
C LEU A 87 3.30 -15.37 4.95
N TRP A 88 3.54 -14.70 3.83
CA TRP A 88 4.89 -14.29 3.47
C TRP A 88 5.38 -13.18 4.42
N GLN A 89 6.39 -13.51 5.23
CA GLN A 89 7.06 -12.56 6.10
C GLN A 89 8.41 -12.16 5.47
N PRO A 90 8.54 -10.95 4.89
CA PRO A 90 9.84 -10.47 4.42
C PRO A 90 10.81 -10.26 5.58
N ALA A 91 12.11 -10.42 5.31
CA ALA A 91 13.16 -10.19 6.29
C ALA A 91 13.46 -8.69 6.47
N VAL A 92 13.87 -8.30 7.68
CA VAL A 92 14.40 -6.96 7.95
C VAL A 92 15.54 -6.61 6.99
N GLY A 93 15.54 -5.39 6.45
CA GLY A 93 16.56 -4.88 5.53
C GLY A 93 16.50 -5.44 4.11
N VAL A 94 15.44 -6.19 3.75
CA VAL A 94 15.27 -6.69 2.38
C VAL A 94 15.17 -5.53 1.39
N LYS A 95 15.92 -5.61 0.29
CA LYS A 95 15.86 -4.59 -0.76
C LYS A 95 14.52 -4.60 -1.47
N TRP A 96 14.10 -3.44 -1.96
CA TRP A 96 12.81 -3.28 -2.61
C TRP A 96 12.85 -2.15 -3.65
N GLN A 97 11.76 -2.07 -4.41
CA GLN A 97 11.42 -1.00 -5.34
C GLN A 97 9.91 -0.75 -5.22
N ILE A 98 9.50 0.49 -5.46
CA ILE A 98 8.11 0.90 -5.59
C ILE A 98 7.93 1.69 -6.90
N VAL A 99 6.93 1.32 -7.68
CA VAL A 99 6.55 2.00 -8.93
C VAL A 99 5.03 2.05 -9.03
N LEU A 100 4.46 3.24 -8.86
CA LEU A 100 3.01 3.45 -8.92
C LEU A 100 2.56 4.24 -10.16
N GLN A 101 3.49 4.94 -10.81
CA GLN A 101 3.16 5.82 -11.94
C GLN A 101 2.77 5.07 -13.22
N ALA A 102 3.32 3.86 -13.42
CA ALA A 102 3.11 3.05 -14.60
C ALA A 102 3.40 1.56 -14.30
N PRO A 103 2.94 0.63 -15.15
CA PRO A 103 3.29 -0.77 -15.02
C PRO A 103 4.79 -1.00 -15.19
N ILE A 104 5.36 -1.83 -14.32
CA ILE A 104 6.76 -2.24 -14.38
C ILE A 104 7.10 -2.96 -15.70
N ASN A 105 8.31 -2.74 -16.18
CA ASN A 105 8.92 -3.30 -17.37
C ASN A 105 9.85 -4.48 -17.04
N GLU A 106 10.02 -5.38 -18.02
CA GLU A 106 10.79 -6.62 -17.84
C GLU A 106 12.31 -6.40 -17.60
N THR A 107 12.80 -5.17 -17.73
CA THR A 107 14.22 -4.81 -17.55
C THR A 107 14.49 -4.13 -16.21
N GLU A 108 13.50 -4.05 -15.33
CA GLU A 108 13.62 -3.31 -14.10
C GLU A 108 14.48 -3.98 -13.04
N ILE A 109 15.08 -3.10 -12.26
CA ILE A 109 16.11 -3.25 -11.24
C ILE A 109 16.06 -4.60 -10.49
N ASP A 110 17.22 -5.22 -10.29
CA ASP A 110 17.29 -6.51 -9.61
C ASP A 110 17.11 -6.35 -8.08
N VAL A 111 15.84 -6.39 -7.64
CA VAL A 111 15.44 -6.41 -6.23
C VAL A 111 14.45 -7.54 -5.96
N PRO A 112 14.47 -8.11 -4.74
CA PRO A 112 13.61 -9.22 -4.37
C PRO A 112 12.15 -8.83 -4.11
N VAL A 113 11.84 -7.55 -3.90
CA VAL A 113 10.48 -7.06 -3.62
C VAL A 113 10.14 -5.88 -4.53
N TYR A 114 8.98 -5.94 -5.17
CA TYR A 114 8.38 -4.85 -5.92
C TYR A 114 7.03 -4.48 -5.33
N ASP A 115 6.78 -3.21 -5.14
CA ASP A 115 5.48 -2.64 -4.80
C ASP A 115 4.94 -1.88 -6.02
N ILE A 116 3.78 -2.28 -6.53
CA ILE A 116 3.23 -1.80 -7.81
C ILE A 116 1.75 -1.50 -7.70
N ASP A 117 1.25 -0.59 -8.53
CA ASP A 117 -0.17 -0.25 -8.55
C ASP A 117 -1.06 -1.45 -8.92
N LEU A 118 -2.06 -1.74 -8.07
CA LEU A 118 -2.99 -2.86 -8.24
C LEU A 118 -3.80 -2.77 -9.52
N PHE A 119 -4.20 -1.58 -9.96
CA PHE A 119 -5.12 -1.42 -11.09
C PHE A 119 -4.35 -1.45 -12.41
N ASP A 120 -3.23 -0.74 -12.47
CA ASP A 120 -2.46 -0.57 -13.70
C ASP A 120 -1.61 -1.80 -14.04
N SER A 121 -1.25 -2.61 -13.03
CA SER A 121 -0.46 -3.83 -13.23
C SER A 121 -1.32 -5.04 -13.62
N THR A 122 -0.86 -5.82 -14.60
CA THR A 122 -1.56 -7.04 -15.03
C THR A 122 -1.07 -8.27 -14.27
N ALA A 123 -1.90 -9.33 -14.24
CA ALA A 123 -1.49 -10.62 -13.66
C ALA A 123 -0.25 -11.22 -14.35
N SER A 124 -0.05 -10.95 -15.65
CA SER A 124 1.14 -11.43 -16.37
C SER A 124 2.42 -10.73 -15.91
N ILE A 125 2.36 -9.44 -15.57
CA ILE A 125 3.50 -8.70 -15.01
C ILE A 125 3.87 -9.25 -13.64
N ILE A 126 2.87 -9.50 -12.78
CA ILE A 126 3.07 -10.09 -11.45
C ILE A 126 3.69 -11.49 -11.57
N ALA A 127 3.11 -12.35 -12.43
CA ALA A 127 3.63 -13.71 -12.66
C ALA A 127 5.04 -13.71 -13.26
N TRP A 128 5.35 -12.75 -14.15
CA TRP A 128 6.68 -12.57 -14.70
C TRP A 128 7.70 -12.24 -13.60
N ALA A 129 7.40 -11.27 -12.73
CA ALA A 129 8.28 -10.88 -11.63
C ALA A 129 8.50 -12.04 -10.65
N GLN A 130 7.43 -12.75 -10.29
CA GLN A 130 7.51 -13.96 -9.45
C GLN A 130 8.31 -15.09 -10.11
N GLY A 131 8.24 -15.23 -11.43
CA GLY A 131 9.08 -16.15 -12.21
C GLY A 131 10.57 -15.85 -12.12
N GLN A 132 10.94 -14.60 -11.82
CA GLN A 132 12.32 -14.19 -11.51
C GLN A 132 12.68 -14.35 -10.01
N GLY A 133 11.81 -14.98 -9.22
CA GLY A 133 12.00 -15.16 -7.77
C GLY A 133 11.70 -13.93 -6.93
N ARG A 134 11.03 -12.90 -7.51
CA ARG A 134 10.64 -11.68 -6.81
C ARG A 134 9.31 -11.87 -6.07
N LYS A 135 9.05 -11.01 -5.10
CA LYS A 135 7.77 -10.86 -4.43
C LYS A 135 7.10 -9.57 -4.86
N VAL A 136 5.78 -9.62 -5.03
CA VAL A 136 5.00 -8.48 -5.52
C VAL A 136 3.96 -8.05 -4.49
N ILE A 137 4.11 -6.83 -4.01
CA ILE A 137 3.15 -6.09 -3.21
C ILE A 137 2.29 -5.28 -4.19
N CYS A 138 0.97 -5.27 -3.96
CA CYS A 138 0.04 -4.50 -4.78
C CYS A 138 -0.53 -3.33 -3.97
N TYR A 139 -0.13 -2.12 -4.35
CA TYR A 139 -0.63 -0.86 -3.82
C TYR A 139 -2.07 -0.60 -4.24
N PHE A 140 -2.87 -0.06 -3.33
CA PHE A 140 -4.11 0.65 -3.65
C PHE A 140 -4.45 1.61 -2.50
N SER A 141 -5.12 2.73 -2.78
CA SER A 141 -5.65 3.53 -1.68
C SER A 141 -6.84 2.84 -1.01
N ALA A 142 -6.76 2.62 0.31
CA ALA A 142 -7.86 2.05 1.08
C ALA A 142 -8.63 3.11 1.87
N GLY A 143 -7.97 4.21 2.25
CA GLY A 143 -8.56 5.31 3.01
C GLY A 143 -8.92 6.54 2.19
N SER A 144 -8.84 6.48 0.86
CA SER A 144 -9.36 7.52 -0.03
C SER A 144 -10.17 6.93 -1.20
N TYR A 145 -11.06 7.77 -1.73
CA TYR A 145 -11.70 7.62 -3.03
C TYR A 145 -10.86 8.37 -4.08
N GLU A 146 -10.61 7.72 -5.21
CA GLU A 146 -9.82 8.23 -6.34
C GLU A 146 -10.72 8.23 -7.59
N ASP A 147 -11.06 9.41 -8.13
CA ASP A 147 -12.10 9.54 -9.18
C ASP A 147 -11.73 8.94 -10.54
N TRP A 148 -10.45 8.65 -10.75
CA TRP A 148 -9.91 8.03 -11.95
C TRP A 148 -9.92 6.49 -11.91
N ARG A 149 -10.17 5.88 -10.75
CA ARG A 149 -10.17 4.41 -10.63
C ARG A 149 -11.36 3.81 -11.37
N PRO A 150 -11.20 2.63 -12.00
CA PRO A 150 -12.28 2.00 -12.77
C PRO A 150 -13.49 1.61 -11.90
N ASP A 151 -13.31 1.50 -10.58
CA ASP A 151 -14.38 1.21 -9.62
C ASP A 151 -14.97 2.47 -8.95
N ALA A 152 -14.53 3.68 -9.33
CA ALA A 152 -14.95 4.95 -8.72
C ALA A 152 -16.48 5.12 -8.67
N ALA A 153 -17.19 4.70 -9.71
CA ALA A 153 -18.66 4.77 -9.76
C ALA A 153 -19.38 3.86 -8.74
N SER A 154 -18.66 2.99 -8.04
CA SER A 154 -19.21 2.13 -6.97
C SER A 154 -19.34 2.86 -5.64
N PHE A 155 -18.58 3.94 -5.44
CA PHE A 155 -18.66 4.79 -4.27
C PHE A 155 -19.88 5.70 -4.36
N LYS A 156 -20.48 5.98 -3.20
CA LYS A 156 -21.57 6.94 -3.05
C LYS A 156 -21.06 8.22 -2.40
N PRO A 157 -21.73 9.37 -2.58
CA PRO A 157 -21.31 10.61 -1.95
C PRO A 157 -21.16 10.53 -0.43
N GLU A 158 -21.94 9.68 0.25
CA GLU A 158 -21.82 9.45 1.71
C GLU A 158 -20.61 8.61 2.14
N ASP A 159 -19.89 8.00 1.20
CA ASP A 159 -18.73 7.16 1.49
C ASP A 159 -17.44 7.96 1.68
N TYR A 160 -17.40 9.24 1.32
CA TYR A 160 -16.20 10.05 1.39
C TYR A 160 -16.50 11.49 1.86
N GLY A 161 -15.45 12.16 2.33
CA GLY A 161 -15.50 13.51 2.89
C GLY A 161 -14.75 14.52 2.04
N ASN A 162 -13.90 15.30 2.70
CA ASN A 162 -13.10 16.34 2.06
C ASN A 162 -12.05 15.77 1.12
N GLY A 163 -11.68 16.57 0.11
CA GLY A 163 -10.54 16.28 -0.76
C GLY A 163 -9.22 16.18 0.03
N LEU A 164 -8.31 15.34 -0.45
CA LEU A 164 -6.95 15.24 0.09
C LEU A 164 -6.13 16.48 -0.34
N GLU A 165 -5.45 17.10 0.61
CA GLU A 165 -4.64 18.29 0.32
C GLU A 165 -3.45 17.90 -0.58
N GLY A 166 -3.36 18.51 -1.77
CA GLY A 166 -2.30 18.23 -2.74
C GLY A 166 -2.66 17.20 -3.81
N TRP A 167 -3.80 16.50 -3.67
CA TRP A 167 -4.20 15.39 -4.54
C TRP A 167 -5.58 15.65 -5.16
N GLU A 168 -5.61 16.24 -6.36
CA GLU A 168 -6.86 16.56 -7.07
C GLU A 168 -7.58 15.27 -7.51
N GLY A 169 -8.90 15.22 -7.32
CA GLY A 169 -9.70 14.03 -7.63
C GLY A 169 -9.71 12.97 -6.52
N GLU A 170 -9.01 13.21 -5.41
CA GLU A 170 -8.88 12.27 -4.30
C GLU A 170 -9.55 12.78 -3.02
N TYR A 171 -10.31 11.93 -2.32
CA TYR A 171 -11.17 12.32 -1.19
C TYR A 171 -11.08 11.33 -0.03
N TRP A 172 -11.04 11.81 1.21
CA TRP A 172 -10.91 10.94 2.40
C TRP A 172 -12.11 10.02 2.54
N LEU A 173 -11.87 8.74 2.78
CA LEU A 173 -12.92 7.73 2.84
C LEU A 173 -13.49 7.60 4.25
N ASN A 174 -14.80 7.45 4.35
CA ASN A 174 -15.47 7.00 5.56
C ASN A 174 -15.21 5.50 5.76
N THR A 175 -14.16 5.22 6.54
CA THR A 175 -13.69 3.85 6.81
C THR A 175 -14.68 2.96 7.56
N SER A 176 -15.75 3.54 8.11
CA SER A 176 -16.86 2.80 8.73
C SER A 176 -18.01 2.51 7.77
N SER A 177 -18.00 3.05 6.55
CA SER A 177 -19.05 2.79 5.56
C SER A 177 -19.04 1.32 5.12
N PRO A 178 -20.18 0.60 5.21
CA PRO A 178 -20.29 -0.75 4.66
C PRO A 178 -20.05 -0.82 3.15
N ASN A 179 -20.42 0.22 2.39
CA ASN A 179 -20.21 0.24 0.95
C ASN A 179 -18.72 0.38 0.62
N ALA A 180 -18.04 1.33 1.27
CA ALA A 180 -16.60 1.51 1.17
C ALA A 180 -15.84 0.22 1.52
N ARG A 181 -16.18 -0.44 2.63
CA ARG A 181 -15.58 -1.72 3.02
C ARG A 181 -15.79 -2.82 1.98
N ASN A 182 -16.98 -2.91 1.38
CA ASN A 182 -17.25 -3.88 0.33
C ASN A 182 -16.43 -3.63 -0.95
N ILE A 183 -16.19 -2.36 -1.30
CA ILE A 183 -15.29 -2.00 -2.39
C ILE A 183 -13.86 -2.44 -2.08
N MET A 184 -13.38 -2.23 -0.85
CA MET A 184 -12.06 -2.72 -0.44
C MET A 184 -11.95 -4.25 -0.50
N LEU A 185 -12.98 -5.00 -0.11
CA LEU A 185 -13.01 -6.46 -0.31
C LEU A 185 -12.88 -6.84 -1.79
N THR A 186 -13.53 -6.08 -2.68
CA THR A 186 -13.45 -6.29 -4.13
C THR A 186 -12.03 -6.00 -4.66
N ARG A 187 -11.37 -4.94 -4.16
CA ARG A 187 -9.96 -4.65 -4.48
C ARG A 187 -9.03 -5.76 -3.97
N LEU A 188 -9.25 -6.28 -2.78
CA LEU A 188 -8.49 -7.42 -2.24
C LEU A 188 -8.73 -8.72 -3.04
N ASP A 189 -9.96 -8.98 -3.50
CA ASP A 189 -10.26 -10.09 -4.41
C ASP A 189 -9.51 -9.95 -5.74
N GLN A 190 -9.42 -8.72 -6.27
CA GLN A 190 -8.64 -8.44 -7.46
C GLN A 190 -7.15 -8.69 -7.24
N ALA A 191 -6.57 -8.25 -6.12
CA ALA A 191 -5.17 -8.49 -5.77
C ALA A 191 -4.86 -10.00 -5.69
N ALA A 192 -5.70 -10.76 -4.98
CA ALA A 192 -5.55 -12.21 -4.87
C ALA A 192 -5.68 -12.90 -6.24
N LYS A 193 -6.65 -12.49 -7.06
CA LYS A 193 -6.85 -13.04 -8.41
C LYS A 193 -5.69 -12.73 -9.36
N LYS A 194 -5.05 -11.56 -9.21
CA LYS A 194 -3.88 -11.18 -10.00
C LYS A 194 -2.60 -11.86 -9.51
N GLY A 195 -2.61 -12.41 -8.30
CA GLY A 195 -1.50 -13.21 -7.75
C GLY A 195 -0.54 -12.40 -6.87
N CYS A 196 -0.95 -11.25 -6.32
CA CYS A 196 -0.12 -10.47 -5.41
C CYS A 196 0.32 -11.31 -4.21
N ASP A 197 1.58 -11.17 -3.77
CA ASP A 197 2.08 -11.80 -2.53
C ASP A 197 1.61 -11.06 -1.28
N GLY A 198 1.27 -9.78 -1.44
CA GLY A 198 0.65 -8.96 -0.42
C GLY A 198 0.18 -7.61 -0.94
N VAL A 199 -0.29 -6.75 -0.04
CA VAL A 199 -0.89 -5.46 -0.39
C VAL A 199 -0.33 -4.31 0.46
N ASP A 200 -0.28 -3.12 -0.12
CA ASP A 200 0.03 -1.84 0.53
C ASP A 200 -1.20 -0.91 0.45
N PRO A 201 -2.10 -0.95 1.44
CA PRO A 201 -3.29 -0.12 1.44
C PRO A 201 -2.99 1.28 2.01
N ASP A 202 -3.11 2.30 1.18
CA ASP A 202 -2.78 3.69 1.53
C ASP A 202 -3.89 4.44 2.27
N ASN A 203 -3.53 5.62 2.79
CA ASN A 203 -4.42 6.63 3.36
C ASN A 203 -5.18 6.18 4.62
N ILE A 204 -4.62 5.21 5.37
CA ILE A 204 -5.22 4.70 6.62
C ILE A 204 -5.17 5.70 7.78
N ASP A 205 -4.55 6.86 7.58
CA ASP A 205 -4.26 7.92 8.55
C ASP A 205 -5.19 9.13 8.43
N GLY A 206 -6.37 8.97 7.82
CA GLY A 206 -7.36 10.05 7.69
C GLY A 206 -7.80 10.71 9.01
N TYR A 207 -7.57 10.05 10.16
CA TYR A 207 -7.78 10.60 11.51
C TYR A 207 -6.77 11.68 11.92
N GLU A 208 -5.66 11.81 11.19
CA GLU A 208 -4.64 12.85 11.38
C GLU A 208 -4.87 14.06 10.44
N ASN A 209 -5.90 13.99 9.60
CA ASN A 209 -6.13 14.91 8.51
C ASN A 209 -7.48 15.62 8.63
N ALA A 210 -7.65 16.72 7.90
CA ALA A 210 -8.91 17.47 7.82
C ALA A 210 -9.94 16.77 6.90
N SER A 211 -10.25 15.51 7.22
CA SER A 211 -11.06 14.61 6.38
C SER A 211 -12.52 15.02 6.22
N GLY A 212 -13.05 15.88 7.09
CA GLY A 212 -14.48 16.21 7.12
C GLY A 212 -15.36 15.06 7.61
N LEU A 213 -14.74 14.05 8.23
CA LEU A 213 -15.35 12.84 8.76
C LEU A 213 -14.93 12.67 10.23
N ASP A 214 -15.73 11.96 11.02
CA ASP A 214 -15.42 11.66 12.43
C ASP A 214 -14.41 10.50 12.57
N LEU A 215 -13.28 10.60 11.85
CA LEU A 215 -12.21 9.61 11.90
C LEU A 215 -11.34 9.80 13.15
N THR A 216 -11.08 8.70 13.84
CA THR A 216 -10.26 8.61 15.04
C THR A 216 -9.20 7.50 14.92
N MET A 217 -8.26 7.44 15.85
CA MET A 217 -7.33 6.30 15.93
C MET A 217 -8.07 4.96 16.12
N ASP A 218 -9.20 4.94 16.83
CA ASP A 218 -9.97 3.72 17.02
C ASP A 218 -10.64 3.25 15.72
N THR A 219 -11.19 4.18 14.93
CA THR A 219 -11.75 3.83 13.61
C THR A 219 -10.66 3.38 12.63
N ALA A 220 -9.45 3.94 12.74
CA ALA A 220 -8.32 3.52 11.92
C ALA A 220 -7.84 2.11 12.29
N VAL A 221 -7.71 1.80 13.59
CA VAL A 221 -7.36 0.46 14.06
C VAL A 221 -8.42 -0.58 13.67
N ASP A 222 -9.71 -0.25 13.79
CA ASP A 222 -10.79 -1.13 13.34
C ASP A 222 -10.72 -1.40 11.83
N PHE A 223 -10.49 -0.35 11.03
CA PHE A 223 -10.39 -0.50 9.58
C PHE A 223 -9.15 -1.26 9.13
N VAL A 224 -7.98 -0.98 9.72
CA VAL A 224 -6.74 -1.73 9.48
C VAL A 224 -6.91 -3.19 9.87
N THR A 225 -7.57 -3.48 11.01
CA THR A 225 -7.86 -4.86 11.42
C THR A 225 -8.74 -5.57 10.39
N PHE A 226 -9.81 -4.91 9.95
CA PHE A 226 -10.69 -5.43 8.89
C PHE A 226 -9.92 -5.74 7.59
N LEU A 227 -9.04 -4.84 7.13
CA LEU A 227 -8.26 -5.04 5.92
C LEU A 227 -7.22 -6.15 6.07
N ALA A 228 -6.54 -6.23 7.22
CA ALA A 228 -5.55 -7.26 7.50
C ALA A 228 -6.20 -8.66 7.52
N ASP A 229 -7.29 -8.82 8.27
CA ASP A 229 -8.04 -10.09 8.34
C ASP A 229 -8.53 -10.51 6.94
N ALA A 230 -9.07 -9.57 6.17
CA ALA A 230 -9.55 -9.84 4.81
C ALA A 230 -8.41 -10.21 3.85
N THR A 231 -7.25 -9.58 4.00
CA THR A 231 -6.03 -9.87 3.22
C THR A 231 -5.49 -11.26 3.55
N HIS A 232 -5.39 -11.59 4.83
CA HIS A 232 -4.90 -12.89 5.30
C HIS A 232 -5.84 -14.03 4.92
N ALA A 233 -7.16 -13.80 4.95
CA ALA A 233 -8.15 -14.76 4.48
C ALA A 233 -8.00 -15.09 2.98
N ARG A 234 -7.31 -14.23 2.21
CA ARG A 234 -6.95 -14.43 0.80
C ARG A 234 -5.52 -14.95 0.61
N ASN A 235 -4.86 -15.38 1.68
CA ASN A 235 -3.49 -15.90 1.69
C ASN A 235 -2.46 -14.89 1.13
N MET A 236 -2.70 -13.60 1.37
CA MET A 236 -1.81 -12.50 1.04
C MET A 236 -1.28 -11.86 2.32
N SER A 237 -0.12 -11.21 2.23
CA SER A 237 0.49 -10.48 3.34
C SER A 237 0.03 -9.02 3.35
N PHE A 238 0.08 -8.37 4.50
CA PHE A 238 -0.49 -7.05 4.72
C PHE A 238 0.56 -6.07 5.23
N GLY A 239 0.71 -4.92 4.55
CA GLY A 239 1.51 -3.79 4.99
C GLY A 239 0.69 -2.75 5.75
N LEU A 240 1.30 -2.09 6.73
CA LEU A 240 0.80 -0.80 7.21
C LEU A 240 1.46 0.33 6.42
N LYS A 241 0.70 1.31 5.97
CA LYS A 241 1.23 2.53 5.34
C LYS A 241 1.24 3.67 6.36
N ASN A 242 2.40 4.28 6.58
CA ASN A 242 2.65 5.26 7.64
C ASN A 242 2.09 4.75 8.99
N GLY A 243 1.28 5.55 9.70
CA GLY A 243 0.49 5.04 10.83
C GLY A 243 1.24 4.85 12.16
N ALA A 244 2.32 5.61 12.40
CA ALA A 244 3.11 5.55 13.64
C ALA A 244 2.26 5.55 14.92
N LYS A 245 1.19 6.36 15.00
CA LYS A 245 0.33 6.47 16.20
C LYS A 245 -0.48 5.22 16.51
N ILE A 246 -0.73 4.37 15.51
CA ILE A 246 -1.50 3.13 15.67
C ILE A 246 -0.64 1.88 15.59
N VAL A 247 0.63 1.97 15.20
CA VAL A 247 1.51 0.82 14.91
C VAL A 247 1.52 -0.21 16.03
N ASN A 248 1.65 0.22 17.30
CA ASN A 248 1.68 -0.68 18.45
C ASN A 248 0.36 -1.44 18.69
N ARG A 249 -0.77 -0.97 18.12
CA ARG A 249 -2.08 -1.61 18.24
C ARG A 249 -2.37 -2.61 17.12
N VAL A 250 -1.62 -2.53 16.01
CA VAL A 250 -1.82 -3.38 14.82
C VAL A 250 -0.56 -4.17 14.46
N LEU A 251 0.48 -4.10 15.29
CA LEU A 251 1.79 -4.69 15.03
C LEU A 251 1.71 -6.18 14.73
N ASP A 252 0.85 -6.93 15.41
CA ASP A 252 0.69 -8.38 15.20
C ASP A 252 0.01 -8.73 13.88
N LEU A 253 -0.71 -7.79 13.27
CA LEU A 253 -1.46 -7.99 12.03
C LEU A 253 -0.60 -7.78 10.78
N ILE A 254 0.43 -6.94 10.88
CA ILE A 254 1.20 -6.49 9.71
C ILE A 254 2.41 -7.40 9.45
N GLN A 255 2.85 -7.50 8.20
CA GLN A 255 4.08 -8.18 7.81
C GLN A 255 5.22 -7.18 7.55
N TRP A 256 4.92 -5.91 7.26
CA TRP A 256 5.87 -4.80 7.12
C TRP A 256 5.17 -3.46 7.36
N ASN A 257 5.95 -2.38 7.36
CA ASN A 257 5.44 -1.00 7.32
C ASN A 257 6.06 -0.27 6.11
N VAL A 258 5.26 0.33 5.25
CA VAL A 258 5.71 1.33 4.25
C VAL A 258 5.64 2.70 4.91
N VAL A 259 6.71 3.47 4.85
CA VAL A 259 6.84 4.76 5.55
C VAL A 259 7.42 5.79 4.61
N GLU A 260 6.86 6.98 4.60
CA GLU A 260 7.31 8.10 3.76
C GLU A 260 7.87 9.22 4.62
N GLU A 261 8.99 9.80 4.20
CA GLU A 261 9.54 11.06 4.71
C GLU A 261 9.87 11.09 6.22
N CYS A 262 10.04 9.94 6.87
CA CYS A 262 10.31 9.93 8.31
C CYS A 262 11.63 10.62 8.68
N VAL A 263 12.60 10.66 7.76
CA VAL A 263 13.87 11.38 7.97
C VAL A 263 13.62 12.87 7.87
N GLN A 264 12.85 13.30 6.86
CA GLN A 264 12.48 14.70 6.67
C GLN A 264 11.72 15.27 7.87
N TYR A 265 10.89 14.46 8.53
CA TYR A 265 10.09 14.88 9.69
C TYR A 265 10.65 14.49 11.06
N ASP A 266 11.83 13.87 11.13
CA ASP A 266 12.46 13.41 12.38
C ASP A 266 11.57 12.46 13.21
N GLU A 267 10.93 11.51 12.52
CA GLU A 267 9.94 10.59 13.11
C GLU A 267 10.27 9.10 12.87
N CYS A 268 11.41 8.77 12.26
CA CYS A 268 11.79 7.38 12.00
C CYS A 268 11.86 6.50 13.27
N GLY A 269 12.15 7.11 14.43
CA GLY A 269 12.18 6.42 15.71
C GLY A 269 10.84 5.79 16.11
N ASP A 270 9.71 6.35 15.66
CA ASP A 270 8.37 5.89 16.02
C ASP A 270 8.02 4.54 15.39
N TYR A 271 8.72 4.18 14.30
CA TYR A 271 8.56 2.91 13.58
C TYR A 271 9.52 1.80 14.07
N LYS A 272 10.38 2.10 15.06
CA LYS A 272 11.28 1.11 15.67
C LYS A 272 10.57 -0.17 16.18
N PRO A 273 9.33 -0.13 16.73
CA PRO A 273 8.62 -1.34 17.14
C PRO A 273 8.45 -2.39 16.03
N VAL A 274 8.37 -1.95 14.76
CA VAL A 274 8.27 -2.85 13.59
C VAL A 274 9.56 -3.65 13.41
N ILE A 275 10.70 -2.96 13.45
CA ILE A 275 12.03 -3.59 13.39
C ILE A 275 12.26 -4.51 14.59
N ASP A 276 11.90 -4.07 15.80
CA ASP A 276 12.07 -4.85 17.03
C ASP A 276 11.24 -6.15 17.00
N ALA A 277 10.11 -6.14 16.29
CA ALA A 277 9.29 -7.32 16.02
C ALA A 277 9.84 -8.21 14.87
N GLY A 278 10.99 -7.88 14.29
CA GLY A 278 11.61 -8.63 13.20
C GLY A 278 10.94 -8.42 11.84
N LYS A 279 10.23 -7.30 11.65
CA LYS A 279 9.51 -6.97 10.42
C LYS A 279 10.20 -5.80 9.71
N PRO A 280 10.29 -5.77 8.37
CA PRO A 280 10.95 -4.68 7.67
C PRO A 280 10.11 -3.40 7.69
N VAL A 281 10.82 -2.28 7.66
CA VAL A 281 10.27 -0.96 7.32
C VAL A 281 10.81 -0.58 5.95
N PHE A 282 9.90 -0.39 5.00
CA PHE A 282 10.15 0.08 3.65
C PHE A 282 10.04 1.61 3.66
N LEU A 283 11.19 2.29 3.70
CA LEU A 283 11.25 3.74 3.82
C LEU A 283 11.44 4.40 2.45
N ILE A 284 10.60 5.38 2.13
CA ILE A 284 10.69 6.24 0.95
C ILE A 284 11.05 7.67 1.40
N GLU A 285 12.02 8.27 0.73
CA GLU A 285 12.34 9.69 0.87
C GLU A 285 12.30 10.37 -0.50
N TYR A 286 11.84 11.62 -0.56
CA TYR A 286 11.62 12.36 -1.81
C TYR A 286 12.57 13.57 -1.94
N PRO A 287 13.89 13.36 -2.12
CA PRO A 287 14.86 14.47 -2.15
C PRO A 287 14.85 15.28 -3.46
N THR A 288 14.08 14.86 -4.46
CA THR A 288 13.99 15.49 -5.78
C THR A 288 13.02 16.67 -5.75
N THR A 289 13.19 17.62 -6.67
CA THR A 289 12.22 18.71 -6.87
C THR A 289 11.72 18.72 -8.31
N ASP A 290 10.64 19.44 -8.59
CA ASP A 290 10.12 19.58 -9.96
C ASP A 290 11.16 20.18 -10.92
N GLU A 291 12.06 21.03 -10.43
CA GLU A 291 13.15 21.60 -11.25
C GLU A 291 14.29 20.61 -11.49
N LYS A 292 14.40 19.56 -10.67
CA LYS A 292 15.46 18.54 -10.73
C LYS A 292 14.89 17.14 -10.44
N PRO A 293 14.01 16.64 -11.32
CA PRO A 293 13.53 15.27 -11.20
C PRO A 293 14.70 14.31 -11.41
N SER A 294 14.61 13.14 -10.79
CA SER A 294 15.56 12.05 -10.98
C SER A 294 17.02 12.39 -10.66
N TYR A 295 17.24 13.34 -9.74
CA TYR A 295 18.57 13.78 -9.33
C TYR A 295 18.63 14.04 -7.82
N VAL A 296 19.68 13.51 -7.19
CA VAL A 296 20.08 13.79 -5.80
C VAL A 296 21.59 13.95 -5.75
N SER A 297 22.10 14.94 -5.02
CA SER A 297 23.55 15.11 -4.85
C SER A 297 24.11 14.05 -3.90
N ASP A 298 25.43 13.80 -3.97
CA ASP A 298 26.08 12.84 -3.08
C ASP A 298 25.94 13.25 -1.60
N GLU A 299 25.99 14.55 -1.30
CA GLU A 299 25.82 15.07 0.05
C GLU A 299 24.40 14.84 0.57
N LYS A 300 23.37 15.11 -0.25
CA LYS A 300 21.98 14.90 0.16
C LYS A 300 21.64 13.41 0.30
N LYS A 301 22.21 12.59 -0.58
CA LYS A 301 22.13 11.13 -0.48
C LYS A 301 22.78 10.64 0.81
N ASP A 302 23.97 11.13 1.16
CA ASP A 302 24.67 10.77 2.40
C ASP A 302 23.88 11.20 3.65
N GLU A 303 23.36 12.43 3.65
CA GLU A 303 22.50 12.98 4.72
C GLU A 303 21.29 12.09 5.02
N ILE A 304 20.63 11.57 3.98
CA ILE A 304 19.45 10.71 4.13
C ILE A 304 19.83 9.27 4.44
N CYS A 305 20.69 8.66 3.61
CA CYS A 305 21.01 7.23 3.71
C CYS A 305 21.80 6.89 4.99
N ASN A 306 22.55 7.83 5.56
CA ASN A 306 23.33 7.65 6.78
C ASN A 306 22.77 8.46 7.96
N ASN A 307 21.49 8.85 7.90
CA ASN A 307 20.84 9.59 8.97
C ASN A 307 20.85 8.78 10.29
N ALA A 308 21.37 9.38 11.36
CA ALA A 308 21.51 8.73 12.66
C ALA A 308 20.17 8.48 13.40
N GLY A 309 19.11 9.18 13.00
CA GLY A 309 17.74 9.00 13.49
C GLY A 309 17.01 7.81 12.86
N THR A 310 17.51 7.29 11.74
CA THR A 310 16.92 6.11 11.08
C THR A 310 17.34 4.83 11.81
N PRO A 311 16.39 4.03 12.35
CA PRO A 311 16.72 2.76 12.96
C PRO A 311 17.42 1.82 11.97
N ARG A 312 18.39 1.04 12.48
CA ARG A 312 19.08 0.02 11.68
C ARG A 312 18.09 -1.02 11.18
N GLY A 313 18.28 -1.51 9.96
CA GLY A 313 17.41 -2.49 9.32
C GLY A 313 16.27 -1.91 8.47
N PHE A 314 16.13 -0.59 8.39
CA PHE A 314 15.24 0.05 7.42
C PHE A 314 15.75 -0.22 6.00
N SER A 315 14.81 -0.43 5.09
CA SER A 315 15.05 -0.57 3.66
C SER A 315 14.73 0.74 2.98
N THR A 316 15.72 1.63 2.83
CA THR A 316 15.49 2.99 2.34
C THR A 316 15.72 3.12 0.83
N VAL A 317 14.76 3.76 0.15
CA VAL A 317 14.85 4.17 -1.25
C VAL A 317 14.58 5.67 -1.38
N LEU A 318 15.31 6.33 -2.28
CA LEU A 318 15.04 7.71 -2.68
C LEU A 318 14.27 7.68 -4.00
N LYS A 319 13.16 8.41 -4.07
CA LYS A 319 12.22 8.38 -5.20
C LYS A 319 11.84 9.78 -5.65
N ASN A 320 11.32 9.89 -6.87
CA ASN A 320 10.52 11.03 -7.28
C ASN A 320 9.15 10.94 -6.58
N LEU A 321 8.49 12.08 -6.33
CA LEU A 321 7.18 12.10 -5.67
C LEU A 321 6.10 11.37 -6.48
N ASN A 322 6.22 11.35 -7.81
CA ASN A 322 5.29 10.62 -8.69
C ASN A 322 5.48 9.09 -8.65
N LEU A 323 6.49 8.57 -7.94
CA LEU A 323 6.80 7.14 -7.84
C LEU A 323 6.94 6.45 -9.21
N ASP A 324 7.65 7.09 -10.13
CA ASP A 324 8.12 6.49 -11.38
C ASP A 324 9.27 5.49 -11.17
N GLU A 325 9.88 5.02 -12.25
CA GLU A 325 10.98 4.04 -12.20
C GLU A 325 12.23 4.51 -11.47
N TRP A 326 12.48 5.81 -11.40
CA TRP A 326 13.73 6.33 -10.87
C TRP A 326 13.88 5.97 -9.39
N ILE A 327 15.07 5.53 -9.01
CA ILE A 327 15.37 5.13 -7.64
C ILE A 327 16.85 5.32 -7.34
N VAL A 328 17.14 5.69 -6.10
CA VAL A 328 18.45 5.50 -5.49
C VAL A 328 18.29 4.59 -4.28
N GLN A 329 18.98 3.45 -4.27
CA GLN A 329 19.03 2.56 -3.11
C GLN A 329 20.04 3.08 -2.09
N CYS A 330 19.62 3.20 -0.84
CA CYS A 330 20.54 3.36 0.27
C CYS A 330 21.17 2.01 0.66
N PRO A 331 22.41 2.00 1.16
CA PRO A 331 22.97 0.81 1.80
C PRO A 331 22.12 0.42 3.00
N THR A 332 21.91 -0.89 3.21
CA THR A 332 21.26 -1.37 4.44
C THR A 332 22.15 -1.05 5.63
N LEU A 333 21.62 -0.26 6.58
CA LEU A 333 22.30 0.00 7.84
C LEU A 333 22.24 -1.28 8.70
N THR A 334 23.30 -2.07 8.66
CA THR A 334 23.47 -3.29 9.48
C THR A 334 24.06 -2.94 10.84
N SER A 335 23.81 -3.75 11.87
CA SER A 335 24.36 -3.61 13.23
C SER A 335 25.88 -3.63 13.27
#